data_AF-A0A7V1IH71-F1
#
_entry.id   AF-A0A7V1IH71-F1
#
_cell.length_a   1.000
_cell.length_b   1.000
_cell.length_c   1.000
_cell.angle_alpha   90.00
_cell.angle_beta   90.00
_cell.angle_gamma   90.00
#
_symmetry.space_group_name_H-M   'P 1'
#
loop_
_entity.id
_entity.type
_entity.pdbx_description
1 polymer ?
#
loop_
_entity_poly.entity_id
_entity_poly.type
_entity_poly.pdbx_seq_one_letter_code
_entity_poly.pdbx_strand_id
1 'polypeptide(L)'
;MKSTTPTRTFPCSLSTIVLALAIAIACSASFFVGGSAAAQQDEQELAAQKAEWQRHYRRLLQNAATLRDNAVRSRKNYAQAQRRNYPRGGARQQFLLDAENAEKELAEIQEEIERLLADARRAGIPRVWFWEVDDETITPAAPADAPRNEEEDDREGRNPLYFEDDD
;
A
#
# COMPACT_ATOMS: atom_id res chain seq x y z
N MET A 1 54.85 1.16 -96.86
CA MET A 1 55.13 -0.28 -96.98
C MET A 1 54.80 -0.97 -95.65
N LYS A 2 54.17 -2.15 -95.76
CA LYS A 2 53.99 -3.21 -94.75
C LYS A 2 52.87 -3.05 -93.71
N SER A 3 51.82 -3.81 -94.00
CA SER A 3 50.90 -4.48 -93.06
C SER A 3 51.63 -5.23 -91.94
N THR A 4 50.90 -5.60 -90.88
CA THR A 4 50.62 -6.99 -90.46
C THR A 4 50.01 -7.00 -89.05
N THR A 5 48.76 -7.47 -88.92
CA THR A 5 48.12 -7.94 -87.67
C THR A 5 48.70 -9.31 -87.27
N PRO A 6 48.84 -9.67 -85.98
CA PRO A 6 47.81 -10.52 -85.31
C PRO A 6 47.73 -10.36 -83.76
N THR A 7 46.55 -10.47 -83.13
CA THR A 7 45.98 -11.69 -82.47
C THR A 7 46.82 -12.31 -81.35
N ARG A 8 46.28 -12.30 -80.11
CA ARG A 8 46.15 -13.43 -79.12
C ARG A 8 46.16 -12.92 -77.66
N THR A 9 45.03 -12.98 -76.95
CA THR A 9 44.50 -14.02 -76.03
C THR A 9 44.83 -13.79 -74.54
N PHE A 10 43.77 -13.98 -73.75
CA PHE A 10 43.55 -13.87 -72.30
C PHE A 10 44.61 -14.54 -71.40
N PRO A 11 44.63 -14.20 -70.09
CA PRO A 11 43.96 -15.12 -69.16
C PRO A 11 43.16 -14.48 -68.02
N CYS A 12 42.25 -15.32 -67.51
CA CYS A 12 41.43 -15.21 -66.32
C CYS A 12 42.14 -14.70 -65.05
N SER A 13 41.34 -14.05 -64.21
CA SER A 13 41.27 -14.12 -62.73
C SER A 13 40.83 -12.73 -62.23
N LEU A 14 39.91 -12.53 -61.30
CA LEU A 14 39.28 -13.40 -60.35
C LEU A 14 37.78 -13.05 -60.27
N SER A 15 36.98 -14.10 -60.10
CA SER A 15 35.70 -14.05 -59.45
C SER A 15 35.78 -13.25 -58.15
N THR A 16 35.03 -12.17 -58.07
CA THR A 16 34.33 -11.74 -56.85
C THR A 16 33.50 -10.53 -57.21
N ILE A 17 32.42 -10.36 -56.44
CA ILE A 17 31.56 -9.18 -56.36
C ILE A 17 30.21 -9.38 -57.09
N VAL A 18 29.20 -9.23 -56.24
CA VAL A 18 27.76 -9.19 -56.48
C VAL A 18 27.08 -10.54 -56.66
N LEU A 19 27.21 -11.38 -55.63
CA LEU A 19 26.08 -12.22 -55.22
C LEU A 19 24.86 -11.31 -55.07
N ALA A 20 23.82 -11.69 -55.80
CA ALA A 20 22.59 -10.97 -55.99
C ALA A 20 21.95 -10.51 -54.66
N LEU A 21 21.71 -9.21 -54.64
CA LEU A 21 20.58 -8.50 -54.05
C LEU A 21 19.33 -9.40 -53.83
N ALA A 22 19.28 -10.12 -52.70
CA ALA A 22 18.12 -10.88 -52.24
C ALA A 22 17.96 -10.78 -50.71
N ILE A 23 18.29 -9.62 -50.13
CA ILE A 23 17.98 -9.27 -48.73
C ILE A 23 17.52 -7.82 -48.74
N ALA A 24 16.38 -7.54 -49.38
CA ALA A 24 15.91 -6.17 -49.53
C ALA A 24 14.40 -5.98 -49.35
N ILE A 25 13.62 -6.99 -48.94
CA ILE A 25 12.18 -6.81 -48.61
C ILE A 25 11.72 -7.85 -47.58
N ALA A 26 12.31 -7.87 -46.39
CA ALA A 26 11.74 -8.59 -45.23
C ALA A 26 12.00 -7.90 -43.88
N CYS A 27 12.41 -6.63 -43.89
CA CYS A 27 12.68 -5.85 -42.67
C CYS A 27 11.74 -4.65 -42.51
N SER A 28 10.57 -4.66 -43.16
CA SER A 28 9.66 -3.51 -43.24
C SER A 28 8.34 -3.74 -42.48
N ALA A 29 8.34 -4.49 -41.38
CA ALA A 29 7.10 -4.75 -40.63
C ALA A 29 7.22 -4.73 -39.10
N SER A 30 8.33 -4.24 -38.52
CA SER A 30 8.49 -4.30 -37.04
C SER A 30 8.91 -3.01 -36.37
N PHE A 31 8.76 -1.85 -37.03
CA PHE A 31 9.20 -0.56 -36.46
C PHE A 31 8.06 0.30 -35.86
N PHE A 32 6.89 -0.29 -35.57
CA PHE A 32 5.76 0.43 -34.98
C PHE A 32 5.10 -0.31 -33.78
N VAL A 33 5.90 -0.99 -32.95
CA VAL A 33 5.43 -1.55 -31.65
C VAL A 33 6.33 -1.11 -30.49
N GLY A 34 7.07 -0.01 -30.64
CA GLY A 34 8.04 0.46 -29.63
C GLY A 34 7.54 1.54 -28.67
N GLY A 35 6.38 2.15 -28.94
CA GLY A 35 5.90 3.33 -28.18
C GLY A 35 5.15 3.04 -26.88
N SER A 36 4.69 1.79 -26.68
CA SER A 36 3.78 1.47 -25.56
C SER A 36 4.48 0.93 -24.31
N ALA A 37 5.69 0.38 -24.43
CA ALA A 37 6.36 -0.24 -23.28
C ALA A 37 6.83 0.77 -22.23
N ALA A 38 7.40 1.91 -22.67
CA ALA A 38 7.85 2.96 -21.76
C ALA A 38 6.67 3.70 -21.09
N ALA A 39 5.62 4.03 -21.86
CA ALA A 39 4.41 4.65 -21.32
C ALA A 39 3.64 3.71 -20.36
N GLN A 40 3.64 2.40 -20.61
CA GLN A 40 3.05 1.43 -19.67
C GLN A 40 3.88 1.26 -18.39
N GLN A 41 5.21 1.38 -18.45
CA GLN A 41 6.06 1.36 -17.26
C GLN A 41 5.78 2.59 -16.37
N ASP A 42 5.72 3.79 -16.95
CA ASP A 42 5.43 5.01 -16.21
C ASP A 42 4.03 4.98 -15.55
N GLU A 43 3.03 4.43 -16.25
CA GLU A 43 1.67 4.29 -15.72
C GLU A 43 1.59 3.25 -14.59
N GLN A 44 2.33 2.14 -14.70
CA GLN A 44 2.42 1.13 -13.63
C GLN A 44 3.13 1.66 -12.39
N GLU A 45 4.20 2.43 -12.56
CA GLU A 45 4.93 3.06 -11.44
C GLU A 45 4.05 4.08 -10.70
N LEU A 46 3.31 4.92 -11.44
CA LEU A 46 2.35 5.85 -10.85
C LEU A 46 1.22 5.13 -10.10
N ALA A 47 0.67 4.05 -10.68
CA ALA A 47 -0.36 3.25 -10.03
C ALA A 47 0.16 2.57 -8.75
N ALA A 48 1.39 2.06 -8.77
CA ALA A 48 2.03 1.46 -7.60
C ALA A 48 2.26 2.50 -6.49
N GLN A 49 2.77 3.68 -6.86
CA GLN A 49 2.97 4.78 -5.92
C GLN A 49 1.63 5.23 -5.30
N LYS A 50 0.59 5.41 -6.12
CA LYS A 50 -0.76 5.73 -5.62
C LYS A 50 -1.25 4.70 -4.62
N ALA A 51 -1.11 3.41 -4.95
CA ALA A 51 -1.55 2.33 -4.08
C ALA A 51 -0.79 2.31 -2.74
N GLU A 52 0.49 2.67 -2.72
CA GLU A 52 1.28 2.77 -1.50
C GLU A 52 0.77 3.90 -0.58
N TRP A 53 0.60 5.11 -1.12
CA TRP A 53 0.06 6.25 -0.36
C TRP A 53 -1.34 5.99 0.17
N GLN A 54 -2.23 5.45 -0.68
CA GLN A 54 -3.59 5.10 -0.28
C GLN A 54 -3.59 4.00 0.79
N ARG A 55 -2.72 2.99 0.70
CA ARG A 55 -2.61 1.93 1.71
C ARG A 55 -2.15 2.48 3.04
N HIS A 56 -1.15 3.36 3.05
CA HIS A 56 -0.67 3.99 4.27
C HIS A 56 -1.78 4.84 4.91
N TYR A 57 -2.44 5.67 4.11
CA TYR A 57 -3.53 6.52 4.59
C TYR A 57 -4.70 5.71 5.16
N ARG A 58 -5.14 4.65 4.45
CA ARG A 58 -6.20 3.75 4.90
C ARG A 58 -5.87 3.10 6.24
N ARG A 59 -4.62 2.69 6.47
CA ARG A 59 -4.18 2.12 7.75
C ARG A 59 -4.32 3.13 8.90
N LEU A 60 -3.89 4.38 8.68
CA LEU A 60 -4.01 5.43 9.70
C LEU A 60 -5.47 5.72 10.04
N LEU A 61 -6.34 5.81 9.03
CA LEU A 61 -7.76 6.02 9.25
C LEU A 61 -8.43 4.84 9.98
N GLN A 62 -8.06 3.59 9.64
CA GLN A 62 -8.53 2.41 10.37
C GLN A 62 -8.10 2.43 11.84
N ASN A 63 -6.84 2.75 12.11
CA ASN A 63 -6.33 2.89 13.47
C ASN A 63 -7.08 3.99 14.24
N ALA A 64 -7.28 5.15 13.61
CA ALA A 64 -8.04 6.25 14.21
C ALA A 64 -9.49 5.85 14.52
N ALA A 65 -10.15 5.09 13.65
CA ALA A 65 -11.50 4.59 13.88
C ALA A 65 -11.55 3.63 15.08
N THR A 66 -10.60 2.69 15.15
CA THR A 66 -10.49 1.73 16.27
C THR A 66 -10.24 2.43 17.60
N LEU A 67 -9.33 3.41 17.65
CA LEU A 67 -9.02 4.16 18.87
C LEU A 67 -10.21 5.00 19.36
N ARG A 68 -10.97 5.60 18.44
CA ARG A 68 -12.23 6.30 18.78
C ARG A 68 -13.24 5.35 19.41
N ASP A 69 -13.43 4.17 18.83
CA ASP A 69 -14.35 3.17 19.40
C ASP A 69 -13.89 2.69 20.78
N ASN A 70 -12.60 2.40 20.94
CA ASN A 70 -12.01 2.00 22.21
C ASN A 70 -12.21 3.06 23.30
N ALA A 71 -11.96 4.34 23.01
CA ALA A 71 -12.20 5.43 23.95
C ALA A 71 -13.67 5.51 24.38
N VAL A 72 -14.61 5.40 23.42
CA VAL A 72 -16.06 5.40 23.71
C VAL A 72 -16.45 4.19 24.56
N ARG A 73 -15.98 2.99 24.23
CA ARG A 73 -16.25 1.76 24.99
C ARG A 73 -15.69 1.84 26.41
N SER A 74 -14.46 2.30 26.59
CA SER A 74 -13.84 2.44 27.91
C SER A 74 -14.58 3.45 28.78
N ARG A 75 -15.00 4.60 28.21
CA ARG A 75 -15.86 5.58 28.92
C ARG A 75 -17.22 4.99 29.32
N LYS A 76 -17.84 4.19 28.44
CA LYS A 76 -19.10 3.51 28.74
C LYS A 76 -18.92 2.48 29.87
N ASN A 77 -17.85 1.69 29.82
CA ASN A 77 -17.51 0.71 30.85
C ASN A 77 -17.25 1.39 32.19
N TYR A 78 -16.54 2.52 32.19
CA TYR A 78 -16.35 3.34 33.38
C TYR A 78 -17.68 3.81 33.98
N ALA A 79 -18.58 4.38 33.17
CA ALA A 79 -19.90 4.84 33.61
C ALA A 79 -20.76 3.69 34.16
N GLN A 80 -20.68 2.49 33.56
CA GLN A 80 -21.36 1.30 34.06
C GLN A 80 -20.75 0.80 35.38
N ALA A 81 -19.43 0.79 35.49
CA ALA A 81 -18.71 0.39 36.69
C ALA A 81 -18.97 1.32 37.88
N GLN A 82 -19.32 2.59 37.63
CA GLN A 82 -19.80 3.51 38.68
C GLN A 82 -21.18 3.13 39.22
N ARG A 83 -22.09 2.66 38.37
CA ARG A 83 -23.48 2.31 38.74
C ARG A 83 -23.59 0.94 39.41
N ARG A 84 -22.77 -0.02 38.99
CA ARG A 84 -22.74 -1.37 39.57
C ARG A 84 -21.84 -1.38 40.81
N ASN A 85 -22.10 -2.31 41.74
CA ASN A 85 -21.26 -2.52 42.93
C ASN A 85 -19.94 -3.23 42.58
N TYR A 86 -19.25 -2.71 41.55
CA TYR A 86 -17.98 -3.21 41.07
C TYR A 86 -16.91 -3.09 42.16
N PRO A 87 -15.97 -4.05 42.27
CA PRO A 87 -14.85 -3.96 43.19
C PRO A 87 -14.13 -2.63 43.01
N ARG A 88 -14.10 -1.81 44.06
CA ARG A 88 -13.86 -0.35 43.98
C ARG A 88 -12.41 0.08 43.70
N GLY A 89 -11.46 -0.83 43.50
CA GLY A 89 -10.02 -0.52 43.47
C GLY A 89 -9.44 -0.27 42.08
N GLY A 90 -9.27 -1.34 41.28
CA GLY A 90 -8.46 -1.29 40.05
C GLY A 90 -9.24 -1.10 38.75
N ALA A 91 -10.33 -1.85 38.56
CA ALA A 91 -11.00 -1.92 37.24
C ALA A 91 -11.58 -0.58 36.77
N ARG A 92 -12.09 0.24 37.70
CA ARG A 92 -12.62 1.58 37.38
C ARG A 92 -11.54 2.53 36.90
N GLN A 93 -10.39 2.51 37.57
CA GLN A 93 -9.25 3.34 37.20
C GLN A 93 -8.67 2.86 35.87
N GLN A 94 -8.65 1.54 35.64
CA GLN A 94 -8.20 0.98 34.37
C GLN A 94 -9.04 1.49 33.19
N PHE A 95 -10.38 1.50 33.28
CA PHE A 95 -11.21 2.03 32.20
C PHE A 95 -10.99 3.52 31.91
N LEU A 96 -10.63 4.32 32.92
CA LEU A 96 -10.24 5.72 32.69
C LEU A 96 -8.90 5.79 31.96
N LEU A 97 -7.90 5.06 32.45
CA LEU A 97 -6.57 5.01 31.83
C LEU A 97 -6.65 4.51 30.38
N ASP A 98 -7.45 3.49 30.10
CA ASP A 98 -7.65 2.96 28.75
C ASP A 98 -8.28 4.01 27.82
N ALA A 99 -9.25 4.79 28.33
CA ALA A 99 -9.86 5.87 27.55
C ALA A 99 -8.85 7.00 27.28
N GLU A 100 -8.12 7.43 28.30
CA GLU A 100 -7.09 8.48 28.19
C GLU A 100 -5.96 8.07 27.24
N ASN A 101 -5.49 6.83 27.34
CA ASN A 101 -4.46 6.29 26.46
C ASN A 101 -4.97 6.22 25.01
N ALA A 102 -6.18 5.71 24.78
CA ALA A 102 -6.76 5.66 23.44
C ALA A 102 -6.94 7.06 22.82
N GLU A 103 -7.31 8.07 23.63
CA GLU A 103 -7.42 9.46 23.18
C GLU A 103 -6.06 10.08 22.86
N LYS A 104 -5.04 9.78 23.66
CA LYS A 104 -3.68 10.24 23.41
C LYS A 104 -3.12 9.63 22.13
N GLU A 105 -3.22 8.31 21.97
CA GLU A 105 -2.81 7.61 20.75
C GLU A 105 -3.60 8.11 19.52
N LEU A 106 -4.88 8.42 19.69
CA LEU A 106 -5.69 8.99 18.62
C LEU A 106 -5.17 10.36 18.17
N ALA A 107 -4.72 11.21 19.10
CA ALA A 107 -4.10 12.49 18.78
C ALA A 107 -2.78 12.28 18.00
N GLU A 108 -1.95 11.33 18.41
CA GLU A 108 -0.71 10.97 17.71
C GLU A 108 -0.97 10.50 16.27
N ILE A 109 -1.98 9.65 16.06
CA ILE A 109 -2.38 9.20 14.72
C ILE A 109 -2.94 10.36 13.87
N GLN A 110 -3.67 11.31 14.48
CA GLN A 110 -4.16 12.49 13.76
C GLN A 110 -2.99 13.38 13.30
N GLU A 111 -1.99 13.58 14.15
CA GLU A 111 -0.76 14.26 13.74
C GLU A 111 -0.03 13.51 12.62
N GLU A 112 0.02 12.18 12.68
CA GLU A 112 0.65 11.36 11.64
C GLU A 112 -0.09 11.48 10.29
N ILE A 113 -1.42 11.54 10.31
CA ILE A 113 -2.23 11.81 9.11
C ILE A 113 -1.89 13.19 8.53
N GLU A 114 -1.80 14.22 9.37
CA GLU A 114 -1.44 15.57 8.90
C GLU A 114 -0.04 15.61 8.31
N ARG A 115 0.92 14.92 8.93
CA ARG A 115 2.30 14.79 8.43
C ARG A 115 2.31 14.04 7.08
N LEU A 116 1.58 12.94 6.96
CA LEU A 116 1.45 12.18 5.70
C LEU A 116 0.92 13.07 4.57
N LEU A 117 -0.13 13.87 4.83
CA LEU A 117 -0.71 14.77 3.85
C LEU A 117 0.24 15.94 3.50
N ALA A 118 1.03 16.42 4.46
CA ALA A 118 2.06 17.41 4.21
C ALA A 118 3.20 16.85 3.34
N ASP A 119 3.64 15.63 3.61
CA ASP A 119 4.69 14.95 2.84
C ASP A 119 4.21 14.58 1.43
N ALA A 120 2.96 14.14 1.29
CA ALA A 120 2.32 13.94 -0.01
C ALA A 120 2.32 15.24 -0.83
N ARG A 121 2.02 16.39 -0.20
CA ARG A 121 2.07 17.70 -0.86
C ARG A 121 3.50 18.07 -1.29
N ARG A 122 4.50 17.80 -0.46
CA ARG A 122 5.92 18.04 -0.79
C ARG A 122 6.40 17.15 -1.93
N ALA A 123 5.92 15.92 -2.00
CA ALA A 123 6.22 14.96 -3.06
C ALA A 123 5.41 15.22 -4.36
N GLY A 124 4.55 16.24 -4.40
CA GLY A 124 3.74 16.55 -5.58
C GLY A 124 2.57 15.59 -5.82
N ILE A 125 2.19 14.80 -4.82
CA ILE A 125 1.11 13.81 -4.92
C ILE A 125 -0.25 14.53 -5.01
N PRO A 126 -1.12 14.19 -5.98
CA PRO A 126 -2.44 14.78 -6.10
C PRO A 126 -3.33 14.48 -4.90
N ARG A 127 -4.00 15.50 -4.35
CA ARG A 127 -4.92 15.30 -3.21
C ARG A 127 -6.11 14.41 -3.53
N VAL A 128 -6.51 14.35 -4.81
CA VAL A 128 -7.60 13.49 -5.30
C VAL A 128 -7.36 12.02 -4.96
N TRP A 129 -6.11 11.57 -4.85
CA TRP A 129 -5.80 10.19 -4.49
C TRP A 129 -6.27 9.82 -3.08
N PHE A 130 -6.36 10.79 -2.17
CA PHE A 130 -6.82 10.54 -0.80
C PHE A 130 -8.35 10.60 -0.68
N TRP A 131 -9.03 11.38 -1.53
CA TRP A 131 -10.50 11.45 -1.54
C TRP A 131 -11.16 10.10 -1.84
N GLU A 132 -10.54 9.31 -2.72
CA GLU A 132 -11.00 7.95 -2.99
C GLU A 132 -11.02 7.07 -1.74
N VAL A 133 -10.13 7.33 -0.78
CA VAL A 133 -10.07 6.61 0.50
C VAL A 133 -10.98 7.25 1.55
N ASP A 134 -11.13 8.59 1.54
CA ASP A 134 -12.05 9.31 2.42
C ASP A 134 -13.51 8.88 2.21
N ASP A 135 -13.88 8.55 0.97
CA ASP A 135 -15.20 8.07 0.59
C ASP A 135 -15.44 6.60 0.99
N GLU A 136 -14.39 5.85 1.34
CA GLU A 136 -14.53 4.48 1.81
C GLU A 136 -15.14 4.46 3.22
N THR A 137 -16.15 3.60 3.43
CA THR A 137 -16.68 3.41 4.78
C THR A 137 -15.66 2.63 5.62
N ILE A 138 -14.94 3.33 6.48
CA ILE A 138 -13.97 2.73 7.39
C ILE A 138 -14.70 2.26 8.64
N THR A 139 -14.92 0.94 8.70
CA THR A 139 -15.42 0.29 9.91
C THR A 139 -14.23 0.04 10.83
N PRO A 140 -14.30 0.39 12.12
CA PRO A 140 -13.26 0.01 13.07
C PRO A 140 -13.07 -1.51 12.99
N ALA A 141 -11.81 -1.95 12.93
CA ALA A 141 -11.55 -3.38 12.97
C ALA A 141 -12.13 -3.92 14.28
N ALA A 142 -12.85 -5.04 14.22
CA ALA A 142 -13.23 -5.72 15.45
C ALA A 142 -11.96 -5.91 16.28
N PRO A 143 -11.94 -5.49 17.56
CA PRO A 143 -10.75 -5.63 18.37
C PRO A 143 -10.28 -7.09 18.32
N ALA A 144 -8.97 -7.32 18.35
CA ALA A 144 -8.41 -8.68 18.40
C ALA A 144 -8.98 -9.48 19.58
N ASP A 145 -9.40 -8.77 20.64
CA ASP A 145 -10.08 -9.29 21.83
C ASP A 145 -11.60 -9.02 21.83
N ALA A 146 -12.23 -8.87 20.66
CA ALA A 146 -13.70 -8.91 20.60
C ALA A 146 -14.13 -10.25 21.21
N PRO A 147 -14.86 -10.28 22.33
CA PRO A 147 -15.37 -11.53 22.84
C PRO A 147 -16.30 -12.09 21.76
N ARG A 148 -15.82 -13.13 21.09
CA ARG A 148 -16.64 -13.99 20.27
C ARG A 148 -17.57 -14.68 21.27
N ASN A 149 -18.86 -14.46 21.07
CA ASN A 149 -19.98 -14.94 21.87
C ASN A 149 -20.39 -14.04 23.04
N GLU A 150 -21.64 -13.59 22.94
CA GLU A 150 -22.59 -13.46 24.05
C GLU A 150 -22.84 -14.84 24.69
N GLU A 151 -21.78 -15.52 25.13
CA GLU A 151 -21.89 -16.62 26.07
C GLU A 151 -21.85 -16.00 27.47
N GLU A 152 -23.01 -16.07 28.13
CA GLU A 152 -23.22 -15.97 29.57
C GLU A 152 -22.03 -15.41 30.36
N ASP A 153 -22.11 -14.11 30.65
CA ASP A 153 -21.20 -13.43 31.57
C ASP A 153 -21.50 -13.90 33.01
N ASP A 154 -21.24 -15.18 33.31
CA ASP A 154 -21.11 -15.77 34.66
C ASP A 154 -19.81 -15.27 35.34
N ARG A 155 -19.47 -13.99 35.12
CA ARG A 155 -18.37 -13.27 35.78
C ARG A 155 -18.82 -12.58 37.07
N GLU A 156 -20.02 -12.89 37.57
CA GLU A 156 -20.42 -12.58 38.95
C GLU A 156 -19.62 -13.44 39.94
N GLY A 157 -18.33 -13.14 40.13
CA GLY A 157 -17.56 -13.74 41.21
C GLY A 157 -16.04 -13.82 41.06
N ARG A 158 -15.46 -13.60 39.86
CA ARG A 158 -14.00 -13.63 39.70
C ARG A 158 -13.38 -12.25 39.94
N ASN A 159 -12.81 -12.11 41.13
CA ASN A 159 -11.86 -11.06 41.48
C ASN A 159 -10.64 -11.15 40.55
N PRO A 160 -10.34 -10.16 39.69
CA PRO A 160 -9.20 -10.22 38.79
C PRO A 160 -7.95 -9.75 39.54
N LEU A 161 -7.35 -10.63 40.34
CA LEU A 161 -6.07 -10.34 40.98
C LEU A 161 -5.33 -11.60 41.44
N TYR A 162 -5.22 -12.63 40.60
CA TYR A 162 -4.19 -13.66 40.70
C TYR A 162 -3.90 -14.20 39.29
N PHE A 163 -3.14 -13.44 38.50
CA PHE A 163 -2.10 -14.09 37.72
C PHE A 163 -0.96 -14.26 38.72
N GLU A 164 -0.84 -15.45 39.29
CA GLU A 164 0.42 -15.86 39.89
C GLU A 164 1.36 -16.14 38.73
N ASP A 165 2.44 -15.36 38.68
CA ASP A 165 3.69 -15.79 38.08
C ASP A 165 4.09 -17.15 38.69
N ASP A 166 4.81 -17.94 37.89
CA ASP A 166 5.50 -19.21 38.20
C ASP A 166 4.80 -20.53 37.80
N ASP A 167 5.20 -21.05 36.63
CA ASP A 167 5.86 -22.37 36.51
C ASP A 167 6.84 -22.38 35.32
#